data_AF-A0A955BVD2-F1
#
_entry.id   AF-A0A955BVD2-F1
#
_cell.length_a   1.000
_cell.length_b   1.000
_cell.length_c   1.000
_cell.angle_alpha   90.00
_cell.angle_beta   90.00
_cell.angle_gamma   90.00
#
_symmetry.space_group_name_H-M   'P 1'
#
loop_
_entity.id
_entity.type
_entity.pdbx_description
1 polymer ?
#
loop_
_entity_poly.entity_id
_entity_poly.type
_entity_poly.pdbx_seq_one_letter_code
_entity_poly.pdbx_strand_id
1 'polypeptide(L)' 'MNYRVHLHPLAQSDYDDIYGYISERSAEGAASWDAALDSAIASLRANPLAYQRIPDAVVARNDYRQIMFRTKHGNR' A
#
# COMPACT_ATOMS: atom_id res chain seq x y z
N MET A 1 -4.24 17.58 -9.34
CA MET A 1 -3.03 17.80 -8.51
C MET A 1 -2.42 16.44 -8.30
N ASN A 2 -1.20 16.17 -8.80
CA ASN A 2 -0.57 14.85 -8.70
C ASN A 2 0.60 14.94 -7.73
N TYR A 3 0.60 14.09 -6.71
CA TYR A 3 1.68 13.99 -5.74
C TYR A 3 2.71 12.98 -6.21
N ARG A 4 3.99 13.26 -5.95
CA ARG A 4 5.06 12.29 -6.17
C ARG A 4 5.11 11.35 -4.96
N VAL A 5 4.86 10.07 -5.19
CA VAL A 5 4.96 9.02 -4.17
C VAL A 5 6.31 8.33 -4.31
N HIS A 6 7.04 8.26 -3.21
CA HIS A 6 8.30 7.54 -3.09
C HIS A 6 8.12 6.40 -2.10
N LEU A 7 8.53 5.19 -2.50
CA LEU A 7 8.65 4.06 -1.57
C LEU A 7 9.90 4.24 -0.73
N HIS A 8 9.74 4.14 0.58
CA HIS A 8 10.86 4.09 1.50
C HIS A 8 11.60 2.76 1.34
N PRO A 9 12.93 2.68 1.51
CA PRO A 9 13.67 1.42 1.36
C PRO A 9 13.14 0.27 2.22
N LEU A 10 12.69 0.56 3.45
CA LEU A 10 12.04 -0.44 4.31
C LEU A 10 10.74 -0.97 3.70
N ALA A 11 9.93 -0.09 3.10
CA ALA A 11 8.70 -0.50 2.45
C ALA A 11 8.96 -1.33 1.18
N GLN A 12 10.11 -1.11 0.51
CA GLN A 12 10.53 -1.98 -0.59
C GLN A 12 10.88 -3.39 -0.08
N SER A 13 11.60 -3.49 1.04
CA SER A 13 11.88 -4.78 1.67
C SER A 13 10.58 -5.50 2.07
N ASP A 14 9.64 -4.79 2.69
CA ASP A 14 8.34 -5.36 3.07
C ASP A 14 7.57 -5.86 1.83
N TYR A 15 7.64 -5.11 0.72
CA TYR A 15 7.04 -5.53 -0.55
C TYR A 15 7.66 -6.84 -1.04
N ASP A 16 8.99 -6.92 -1.09
CA ASP A 16 9.71 -8.09 -1.60
C ASP A 16 9.39 -9.33 -0.75
N ASP A 17 9.34 -9.18 0.58
CA ASP A 17 9.02 -10.24 1.52
C ASP A 17 7.57 -10.75 1.35
N ILE A 18 6.59 -9.83 1.30
CA ILE A 18 5.18 -10.18 1.15
C ILE A 18 4.92 -10.80 -0.22
N TYR A 19 5.44 -10.19 -1.29
CA TYR A 19 5.29 -10.70 -2.64
C TYR A 19 5.93 -12.09 -2.76
N GLY A 20 7.15 -12.26 -2.24
CA GLY A 20 7.83 -13.54 -2.17
C GLY A 20 6.98 -14.61 -1.50
N TYR A 21 6.51 -14.34 -0.27
CA TYR A 21 5.65 -15.24 0.50
C TYR A 21 4.38 -15.67 -0.26
N ILE A 22 3.71 -14.73 -0.94
CA ILE A 22 2.49 -15.05 -1.71
C ILE A 22 2.86 -15.84 -2.96
N SER A 23 3.92 -15.45 -3.68
CA SER A 23 4.34 -16.05 -4.94
C SER A 23 4.71 -17.52 -4.81
N GLU A 24 5.34 -17.91 -3.68
CA GLU A 24 5.63 -19.31 -3.35
C GLU A 24 4.38 -20.19 -3.27
N ARG A 25 3.22 -19.60 -2.95
CA ARG A 25 1.94 -20.30 -2.77
C ARG A 25 1.04 -20.19 -4.00
N SER A 26 1.07 -19.03 -4.66
CA SER A 26 0.26 -18.74 -5.85
C SER A 26 0.83 -17.55 -6.61
N ALA A 27 1.37 -17.81 -7.81
CA ALA A 27 1.81 -16.74 -8.71
C ALA A 27 0.66 -15.80 -9.12
N GLU A 28 -0.54 -16.35 -9.35
CA GLU A 28 -1.74 -15.55 -9.65
C GLU A 28 -2.15 -14.68 -8.46
N GLY A 29 -2.08 -15.24 -7.24
CA GLY A 29 -2.34 -14.49 -6.01
C GLY A 29 -1.38 -13.32 -5.83
N ALA A 30 -0.09 -13.53 -6.13
CA ALA A 30 0.93 -12.49 -6.04
C ALA A 30 0.69 -11.36 -7.06
N ALA A 31 0.39 -11.70 -8.32
CA ALA A 31 0.06 -10.72 -9.35
C ALA A 31 -1.21 -9.91 -9.01
N SER A 32 -2.23 -10.57 -8.44
CA SER A 32 -3.46 -9.91 -7.99
C SER A 32 -3.22 -8.97 -6.80
N TRP A 33 -2.33 -9.35 -5.88
CA TRP A 33 -1.93 -8.53 -4.74
C TRP A 33 -1.12 -7.31 -5.18
N ASP A 34 -0.15 -7.50 -6.06
CA ASP A 34 0.67 -6.42 -6.63
C ASP A 34 -0.19 -5.39 -7.38
N ALA A 35 -1.08 -5.85 -8.27
CA ALA A 35 -2.02 -4.96 -8.97
C ALA A 35 -2.93 -4.16 -8.02
N ALA A 36 -3.32 -4.75 -6.87
CA ALA A 36 -4.12 -4.06 -5.86
C ALA A 36 -3.29 -2.98 -5.14
N LEU A 37 -2.03 -3.25 -4.84
CA LEU A 37 -1.10 -2.27 -4.26
C LEU A 37 -0.84 -1.12 -5.23
N ASP A 38 -0.60 -1.41 -6.50
CA ASP A 38 -0.40 -0.40 -7.55
C ASP A 38 -1.61 0.52 -7.69
N SER A 39 -2.83 -0.04 -7.68
CA SER A 39 -4.06 0.74 -7.68
C SER A 39 -4.18 1.63 -6.43
N ALA A 40 -3.72 1.14 -5.27
CA ALA A 40 -3.71 1.90 -4.03
C ALA A 40 -2.72 3.08 -4.10
N ILE A 41 -1.51 2.86 -4.65
CA ILE A 41 -0.50 3.90 -4.88
C ILE A 41 -1.00 4.93 -5.90
N ALA A 42 -1.66 4.50 -6.98
CA ALA A 42 -2.24 5.40 -7.96
C ALA A 42 -3.30 6.32 -7.33
N SER A 43 -4.15 5.75 -6.46
CA SER A 43 -5.15 6.51 -5.70
C SER A 43 -4.50 7.49 -4.73
N LEU A 44 -3.42 7.08 -4.06
CA LEU A 44 -2.62 7.92 -3.18
C LEU A 44 -1.99 9.10 -3.92
N ARG A 45 -1.48 8.90 -5.15
CA ARG A 45 -0.93 9.97 -5.99
C ARG A 45 -1.99 11.02 -6.36
N ALA A 46 -3.22 10.57 -6.59
CA ALA A 46 -4.33 11.43 -6.99
C ALA A 46 -4.93 12.22 -5.81
N ASN A 47 -5.09 11.58 -4.64
CA ASN A 47 -5.71 12.21 -3.48
C ASN A 47 -5.17 11.67 -2.14
N PRO A 48 -3.97 12.08 -1.71
CA PRO A 48 -3.37 11.56 -0.47
C PRO A 48 -4.07 12.04 0.79
N LEU A 49 -4.81 13.15 0.73
CA LEU A 49 -5.47 13.76 1.88
C LEU A 49 -6.84 13.12 2.21
N ALA A 50 -7.37 12.27 1.33
CA ALA A 50 -8.61 11.52 1.58
C ALA A 50 -8.45 10.42 2.65
N TYR A 51 -7.23 9.97 2.91
CA TYR A 51 -6.97 8.88 3.85
C TYR A 51 -6.91 9.38 5.29
N GLN A 52 -7.38 8.54 6.23
CA GLN A 52 -7.42 8.88 7.64
C GLN A 52 -6.01 8.99 8.22
N ARG A 53 -5.82 10.03 9.03
CA ARG A 53 -4.64 10.17 9.89
C ARG A 53 -4.67 9.12 10.97
N ILE A 54 -3.50 8.56 11.27
CA ILE A 54 -3.37 7.61 12.37
C ILE A 54 -3.38 8.41 13.69
N PRO A 55 -4.22 8.07 14.69
CA PRO A 55 -4.35 8.84 15.93
C PRO A 55 -3.02 9.05 16.67
N ASP A 56 -2.16 8.04 16.70
CA ASP A 56 -0.87 8.09 17.40
C ASP A 56 0.20 8.89 16.66
N ALA A 57 -0.06 9.26 15.40
CA ALA A 57 0.80 10.16 14.63
C ALA A 57 0.80 11.58 15.19
N VAL A 58 -0.04 11.91 16.18
CA VAL A 58 -0.05 13.21 16.84
C VAL A 58 1.20 13.41 17.72
N VAL A 59 1.85 12.33 18.17
CA VAL A 59 3.07 12.39 19.00
C VAL A 59 4.34 12.57 18.16
N ALA A 60 4.36 12.00 16.96
CA ALA A 60 5.45 12.19 16.00
C ALA A 60 5.14 13.43 15.14
N ARG A 61 6.10 14.32 14.87
CA ARG A 61 5.88 15.57 14.11
C ARG A 61 5.52 15.38 12.61
N ASN A 62 5.03 14.21 12.21
CA ASN A 62 4.83 13.78 10.84
C ASN A 62 3.34 13.43 10.60
N ASP A 63 2.79 13.85 9.45
CA ASP A 63 1.42 13.54 9.03
C ASP A 63 1.34 12.09 8.49
N TYR A 64 1.30 11.11 9.40
CA TYR A 64 1.10 9.71 9.01
C TYR A 64 -0.37 9.41 8.73
N ARG A 65 -0.61 8.73 7.61
CA ARG A 65 -1.91 8.29 7.15
C ARG A 65 -1.86 6.82 6.80
N GLN A 66 -2.99 6.14 6.99
CA GLN A 66 -3.12 4.73 6.66
C GLN A 66 -4.05 4.52 5.47
N ILE A 67 -3.68 3.56 4.63
CA ILE A 67 -4.50 3.04 3.55
C ILE A 67 -4.59 1.53 3.69
N MET A 68 -5.79 1.00 3.50
CA MET A 68 -6.01 -0.44 3.36
C MET A 68 -6.38 -0.72 1.91
N PHE A 69 -5.76 -1.73 1.32
CA PHE A 69 -6.13 -2.25 0.01
C PHE A 69 -6.44 -3.73 0.11
N ARG A 70 -7.27 -4.22 -0.81
CA ARG A 70 -7.71 -5.62 -0.85
C ARG A 70 -7.64 -6.11 -2.28
N THR A 71 -7.34 -7.39 -2.45
CA THR A 71 -7.49 -8.05 -3.74
C THR A 71 -8.97 -8.23 -4.07
N LYS A 72 -9.31 -8.36 -5.35
CA LYS A 72 -10.71 -8.59 -5.79
C LYS A 72 -11.35 -9.81 -5.11
N HIS A 73 -10.55 -10.82 -4.80
CA HIS A 73 -11.01 -12.05 -4.14
C HIS A 73 -11.25 -11.87 -2.63
N GLY A 74 -10.64 -10.87 -1.98
CA GLY A 74 -10.89 -10.54 -0.57
C GLY A 74 -12.16 -9.71 -0.32
N ASN A 75 -12.96 -9.45 -1.37
CA ASN A 75 -14.26 -8.77 -1.30
C ASN A 75 -15.46 -9.73 -1.48
N ARG A 76 -15.23 -11.03 -1.62
CA ARG A 76 -16.25 -12.08 -1.58
C ARG A 76 -16.31 -12.70 -0.20
#